data_AF-A0A1J4VSF3-F1
#
_entry.id   AF-A0A1J4VSF3-F1
#
_cell.length_a   1.000
_cell.length_b   1.000
_cell.length_c   1.000
_cell.angle_alpha   90.00
_cell.angle_beta   90.00
_cell.angle_gamma   90.00
#
_symmetry.space_group_name_H-M   'P 1'
#
loop_
_entity.id
_entity.type
_entity.pdbx_description
1 polymer ?
#
loop_
_entity_poly.entity_id
_entity_poly.type
_entity_poly.pdbx_seq_one_letter_code
_entity_poly.pdbx_strand_id
1 'polypeptide(L)'
;MEEYMNRGIKDIIKAFPAVGKSLEKFGVGCVSCSLGSCLLKDVIEIHNLSPENESELMYSIEKEIYPDRKIEKRPPRKMAKADGGEIRYSPPVRKLVDEHTLIKRLIAAVPGLIDYIKQSPGIDKDLILGCVDFIRSYADKYHHMKEEDILFSYTDKDLDIIKVMYEDHKTGRSYVKNVVDGVKEGDKEKIAKNLDAYGELLTQHIKKEDEILYPWLDRTFDTKTVGELYKKFNDADASIGGDVQGKYEAFIEGLEKRLSVSLA
;
A
#
# COMPACT_ATOMS: atom_id res chain seq x y z
N MET A 1 -23.99 -7.54 -17.39
CA MET A 1 -23.09 -7.68 -16.22
C MET A 1 -21.72 -8.19 -16.57
N GLU A 2 -21.55 -9.25 -17.36
CA GLU A 2 -20.23 -9.82 -17.71
C GLU A 2 -19.23 -8.81 -18.29
N GLU A 3 -19.71 -7.90 -19.14
CA GLU A 3 -18.94 -6.75 -19.66
C GLU A 3 -18.43 -5.84 -18.53
N TYR A 4 -19.26 -5.54 -17.54
CA TYR A 4 -18.92 -4.66 -16.42
C TYR A 4 -18.04 -5.34 -15.36
N MET A 5 -18.09 -6.68 -15.25
CA MET A 5 -17.21 -7.43 -14.32
C MET A 5 -15.73 -7.24 -14.64
N ASN A 6 -15.39 -7.04 -15.92
CA ASN A 6 -14.03 -6.84 -16.41
C ASN A 6 -13.72 -5.37 -16.72
N ARG A 7 -14.50 -4.43 -16.19
CA ARG A 7 -14.30 -2.99 -16.37
C ARG A 7 -13.78 -2.35 -15.08
N GLY A 8 -12.91 -1.34 -15.23
CA GLY A 8 -12.36 -0.58 -14.12
C GLY A 8 -13.45 0.10 -13.29
N ILE A 9 -13.38 -0.03 -11.97
CA ILE A 9 -14.43 0.40 -11.06
C ILE A 9 -14.69 1.91 -11.11
N LYS A 10 -13.66 2.73 -11.35
CA LYS A 10 -13.84 4.18 -11.52
C LYS A 10 -14.58 4.53 -12.81
N ASP A 11 -14.40 3.78 -13.89
CA ASP A 11 -15.15 4.01 -15.12
C ASP A 11 -16.63 3.67 -14.92
N ILE A 12 -16.90 2.59 -14.16
CA ILE A 12 -18.26 2.21 -13.80
C ILE A 12 -18.89 3.29 -12.91
N ILE A 13 -18.20 3.77 -11.87
CA ILE A 13 -18.70 4.84 -11.00
C ILE A 13 -18.91 6.14 -11.79
N LYS A 14 -18.04 6.47 -12.74
CA LYS A 14 -18.19 7.66 -13.59
C LYS A 14 -19.44 7.56 -14.48
N ALA A 15 -19.71 6.39 -15.03
CA ALA A 15 -20.91 6.15 -15.82
C ALA A 15 -22.18 6.03 -14.96
N PHE A 16 -22.05 5.47 -13.75
CA PHE A 16 -23.14 5.18 -12.82
C PHE A 16 -22.77 5.61 -11.39
N PRO A 17 -22.89 6.90 -11.03
CA PRO A 17 -22.43 7.41 -9.74
C PRO A 17 -23.04 6.73 -8.50
N ALA A 18 -24.26 6.18 -8.63
CA ALA A 18 -24.93 5.45 -7.56
C ALA A 18 -24.23 4.12 -7.18
N VAL A 19 -23.44 3.54 -8.10
CA VAL A 19 -22.59 2.37 -7.81
C VAL A 19 -21.57 2.70 -6.73
N GLY A 20 -21.02 3.92 -6.72
CA GLY A 20 -20.10 4.36 -5.67
C GLY A 20 -20.71 4.31 -4.27
N LYS A 21 -21.94 4.82 -4.13
CA LYS A 21 -22.70 4.78 -2.87
C LYS A 21 -23.02 3.34 -2.44
N SER A 22 -23.30 2.47 -3.40
CA SER A 22 -23.55 1.06 -3.13
C SER A 22 -22.29 0.40 -2.58
N LEU A 23 -21.12 0.64 -3.16
CA LEU A 23 -19.84 0.11 -2.66
C LEU A 23 -19.54 0.61 -1.24
N GLU A 24 -19.67 1.91 -0.97
CA GLU A 24 -19.45 2.50 0.36
C GLU A 24 -20.35 1.89 1.43
N LYS A 25 -21.63 1.61 1.11
CA LYS A 25 -22.57 0.96 2.03
C LYS A 25 -22.07 -0.39 2.55
N PHE A 26 -21.27 -1.11 1.77
CA PHE A 26 -20.68 -2.39 2.16
C PHE A 26 -19.22 -2.27 2.62
N GLY A 27 -18.75 -1.06 2.94
CA GLY A 27 -17.37 -0.83 3.40
C GLY A 27 -16.33 -0.89 2.29
N VAL A 28 -16.75 -0.87 1.02
CA VAL A 28 -15.86 -0.90 -0.14
C VAL A 28 -15.58 0.53 -0.60
N GLY A 29 -14.48 1.09 -0.13
CA GLY A 29 -14.09 2.50 -0.34
C GLY A 29 -13.55 2.84 -1.73
N CYS A 30 -14.17 2.38 -2.82
CA CYS A 30 -13.65 2.59 -4.18
C CYS A 30 -13.77 4.04 -4.70
N VAL A 31 -14.70 4.84 -4.15
CA VAL A 31 -14.93 6.23 -4.57
C VAL A 31 -13.75 7.13 -4.21
N SER A 32 -13.22 6.96 -2.99
CA SER A 32 -12.05 7.68 -2.47
C SER A 32 -10.74 6.92 -2.69
N CYS A 33 -10.79 5.75 -3.33
CA CYS A 33 -9.61 4.92 -3.55
C CYS A 33 -8.67 5.56 -4.59
N SER A 34 -7.41 5.73 -4.22
CA SER A 34 -6.36 6.26 -5.09
C SER A 34 -6.02 5.31 -6.24
N LEU A 35 -6.16 3.98 -6.06
CA LEU A 35 -5.92 2.96 -7.11
C LEU A 35 -6.75 3.22 -8.36
N GLY A 36 -8.08 3.14 -8.22
CA GLY A 36 -9.03 3.39 -9.30
C GLY A 36 -8.99 2.48 -10.52
N SER A 37 -8.00 1.60 -10.63
CA SER A 37 -7.80 0.68 -11.75
C SER A 37 -8.43 -0.69 -11.55
N CYS A 38 -8.80 -1.07 -10.33
CA CYS A 38 -9.35 -2.39 -10.01
C CYS A 38 -10.58 -2.69 -10.87
N LEU A 39 -10.66 -3.91 -11.42
CA LEU A 39 -11.87 -4.36 -12.10
C LEU A 39 -12.96 -4.65 -11.07
N LEU A 40 -14.24 -4.54 -11.46
CA LEU A 40 -15.35 -4.82 -10.55
C LEU A 40 -15.26 -6.22 -9.92
N LYS A 41 -14.87 -7.25 -10.70
CA LYS A 41 -14.69 -8.60 -10.18
C LYS A 41 -13.63 -8.67 -9.08
N ASP A 42 -12.53 -7.95 -9.25
CA ASP A 42 -11.41 -7.94 -8.30
C ASP A 42 -11.81 -7.18 -7.03
N VAL A 43 -12.57 -6.08 -7.16
CA VAL A 43 -13.13 -5.35 -6.01
C VAL A 43 -13.95 -6.27 -5.10
N ILE A 44 -14.79 -7.14 -5.70
CA ILE A 44 -15.63 -8.05 -4.92
C ILE A 44 -14.77 -9.10 -4.20
N GLU A 45 -13.79 -9.66 -4.89
CA GLU A 45 -12.93 -10.72 -4.37
C GLU A 45 -11.97 -10.21 -3.28
N ILE A 46 -11.36 -9.04 -3.51
CA ILE A 46 -10.35 -8.44 -2.64
C ILE A 46 -10.96 -7.99 -1.31
N HIS A 47 -12.12 -7.33 -1.36
CA HIS A 47 -12.77 -6.77 -0.18
C HIS A 47 -13.51 -7.82 0.67
N ASN A 48 -13.56 -9.08 0.22
CA ASN A 48 -13.96 -10.25 1.00
C ASN A 48 -15.26 -10.05 1.79
N LEU A 49 -16.27 -9.53 1.09
CA LEU A 49 -17.60 -9.38 1.65
C LEU A 49 -18.16 -10.75 2.04
N SER A 50 -19.01 -10.80 3.08
CA SER A 50 -19.75 -12.04 3.34
C SER A 50 -20.55 -12.45 2.10
N PRO A 51 -20.81 -13.74 1.86
CA PRO A 51 -21.56 -14.18 0.70
C PRO A 51 -22.92 -13.47 0.53
N GLU A 52 -23.56 -13.11 1.65
CA GLU A 52 -24.80 -12.34 1.69
C GLU A 52 -24.60 -10.89 1.23
N ASN A 53 -23.53 -10.25 1.69
CA ASN A 53 -23.18 -8.87 1.33
C ASN A 53 -22.67 -8.78 -0.10
N GLU A 54 -21.85 -9.73 -0.57
CA GLU A 54 -21.46 -9.83 -1.98
C GLU A 54 -22.71 -9.93 -2.88
N SER A 55 -23.62 -10.84 -2.54
CA SER A 55 -24.86 -11.03 -3.29
C SER A 55 -25.73 -9.76 -3.31
N GLU A 56 -25.86 -9.07 -2.17
CA GLU A 56 -26.61 -7.81 -2.07
C GLU A 56 -25.93 -6.65 -2.83
N LEU A 57 -24.61 -6.53 -2.73
CA LEU A 57 -23.83 -5.54 -3.47
C LEU A 57 -24.00 -5.78 -4.98
N MET A 58 -23.84 -7.02 -5.43
CA MET A 58 -24.00 -7.37 -6.85
C MET A 58 -25.39 -7.10 -7.38
N TYR A 59 -26.42 -7.41 -6.58
CA TYR A 59 -27.79 -7.06 -6.90
C TYR A 59 -27.98 -5.54 -7.02
N SER A 60 -27.43 -4.78 -6.07
CA SER A 60 -27.51 -3.31 -6.07
C SER A 60 -26.83 -2.73 -7.31
N ILE A 61 -25.61 -3.15 -7.63
CA ILE A 61 -24.86 -2.69 -8.80
C ILE A 61 -25.61 -3.01 -10.10
N GLU A 62 -26.13 -4.24 -10.26
CA GLU A 62 -26.85 -4.60 -11.49
C GLU A 62 -28.12 -3.75 -11.69
N LYS A 63 -28.81 -3.39 -10.59
CA LYS A 63 -30.00 -2.53 -10.63
C LYS A 63 -29.66 -1.08 -10.98
N GLU A 64 -28.55 -0.55 -10.49
CA GLU A 64 -28.09 0.80 -10.85
C GLU A 64 -27.67 0.88 -12.33
N ILE A 65 -27.06 -0.18 -12.87
CA ILE A 65 -26.64 -0.22 -14.28
C ILE A 65 -27.84 -0.46 -15.22
N TYR A 66 -28.82 -1.26 -14.80
CA TYR A 66 -29.98 -1.64 -15.62
C TYR A 66 -31.31 -1.44 -14.88
N PRO A 67 -31.76 -0.18 -14.67
CA PRO A 67 -32.93 0.13 -13.84
C PRO A 67 -34.25 -0.46 -14.35
N ASP A 68 -34.40 -0.61 -15.67
CA ASP A 68 -35.61 -1.12 -16.31
C ASP A 68 -35.64 -2.65 -16.43
N ARG A 69 -34.54 -3.34 -16.08
CA ARG A 69 -34.46 -4.79 -16.16
C ARG A 69 -35.01 -5.41 -14.89
N LYS A 70 -35.89 -6.40 -15.04
CA LYS A 70 -36.29 -7.25 -13.91
C LYS A 70 -35.09 -8.11 -13.48
N ILE A 71 -34.40 -7.69 -12.44
CA ILE A 71 -33.23 -8.36 -11.88
C ILE A 71 -33.65 -9.12 -10.63
N GLU A 72 -33.26 -10.38 -10.53
CA GLU A 72 -33.45 -11.19 -9.34
C GLU A 72 -32.14 -11.30 -8.57
N LYS A 73 -32.21 -11.19 -7.23
CA LYS A 73 -31.05 -11.35 -6.38
C LYS A 73 -30.56 -12.79 -6.45
N ARG A 74 -29.30 -12.98 -6.85
CA ARG A 74 -28.68 -14.30 -6.92
C ARG A 74 -28.48 -14.83 -5.50
N PRO A 75 -28.67 -16.14 -5.25
CA PRO A 75 -28.38 -16.69 -3.93
C PRO A 75 -26.90 -16.45 -3.55
N PRO A 76 -26.58 -16.27 -2.26
CA PRO A 76 -25.21 -16.19 -1.78
C PRO A 76 -24.40 -17.39 -2.28
N ARG A 77 -23.15 -17.15 -2.70
CA ARG A 77 -22.24 -18.24 -3.06
C ARG A 77 -22.01 -19.11 -1.81
N LYS A 78 -21.90 -20.43 -2.00
CA LYS A 78 -21.45 -21.32 -0.93
C LYS A 78 -19.94 -21.13 -0.75
N MET A 79 -19.55 -20.18 0.10
CA MET A 79 -18.19 -20.03 0.59
C MET A 79 -18.19 -20.12 2.12
N ALA A 80 -17.05 -20.54 2.69
CA ALA A 80 -16.86 -20.47 4.13
C ALA A 80 -17.03 -19.01 4.58
N LYS A 81 -17.76 -18.79 5.69
CA LYS A 81 -18.03 -17.45 6.23
C LYS A 81 -16.72 -16.65 6.35
N ALA A 82 -16.68 -15.45 5.77
CA ALA A 82 -15.72 -14.44 6.19
C ALA A 82 -16.07 -14.08 7.64
N ASP A 83 -15.19 -14.46 8.58
CA ASP A 83 -15.29 -13.99 9.95
C ASP A 83 -15.04 -12.47 9.94
N GLY A 84 -15.99 -11.69 10.46
CA GLY A 84 -15.88 -10.25 10.62
C GLY A 84 -14.93 -9.86 11.77
N GLY A 85 -13.93 -10.70 12.06
CA GLY A 85 -12.93 -10.50 13.10
C GLY A 85 -11.77 -9.62 12.64
N GLU A 86 -10.94 -9.20 13.59
CA GLU A 86 -9.68 -8.49 13.32
C GLU A 86 -8.81 -9.24 12.30
N ILE A 87 -8.17 -8.51 11.38
CA ILE A 87 -7.27 -9.10 10.39
C ILE A 87 -6.11 -9.78 11.09
N ARG A 88 -6.10 -11.11 11.05
CA ARG A 88 -5.04 -11.93 11.64
C ARG A 88 -4.09 -12.41 10.55
N TYR A 89 -2.95 -11.73 10.41
CA TYR A 89 -1.89 -12.14 9.50
C TYR A 89 -1.12 -13.37 9.99
N SER A 90 -0.74 -14.22 9.03
CA SER A 90 0.28 -15.24 9.21
C SER A 90 1.63 -14.60 9.57
N PRO A 91 2.55 -15.34 10.21
CA PRO A 91 3.85 -14.79 10.62
C PRO A 91 4.65 -14.05 9.52
N PRO A 92 4.79 -14.54 8.26
CA PRO A 92 5.51 -13.81 7.23
C PRO A 92 4.82 -12.50 6.82
N VAL A 93 3.50 -12.49 6.69
CA VAL A 93 2.76 -11.26 6.32
C VAL A 93 2.76 -10.26 7.47
N ARG A 94 2.64 -10.74 8.72
CA ARG A 94 2.78 -9.89 9.92
C ARG A 94 4.11 -9.16 9.94
N LYS A 95 5.21 -9.83 9.57
CA LYS A 95 6.55 -9.21 9.49
C LYS A 95 6.55 -7.99 8.57
N LEU A 96 5.98 -8.07 7.37
CA LEU A 96 5.92 -6.95 6.43
C LEU A 96 5.13 -5.76 7.01
N VAL A 97 3.98 -6.05 7.63
CA VAL A 97 3.14 -5.04 8.30
C VAL A 97 3.88 -4.38 9.48
N ASP A 98 4.65 -5.15 10.25
CA ASP A 98 5.42 -4.63 11.37
C ASP A 98 6.55 -3.70 10.87
N GLU A 99 7.21 -4.06 9.76
CA GLU A 99 8.22 -3.23 9.09
C GLU A 99 7.67 -1.89 8.59
N HIS A 100 6.40 -1.85 8.16
CA HIS A 100 5.71 -0.60 7.81
C HIS A 100 5.68 0.42 8.95
N THR A 101 5.81 0.01 10.20
CA THR A 101 5.78 0.92 11.36
C THR A 101 6.85 2.02 11.26
N LEU A 102 8.10 1.66 10.95
CA LEU A 102 9.17 2.66 10.82
C LEU A 102 9.02 3.50 9.56
N ILE A 103 8.52 2.90 8.46
CA ILE A 103 8.30 3.62 7.20
C ILE A 103 7.20 4.67 7.38
N LYS A 104 6.09 4.32 8.04
CA LYS A 104 5.00 5.25 8.40
C LYS A 104 5.48 6.39 9.29
N ARG A 105 6.40 6.12 10.24
CA ARG A 105 6.99 7.17 11.09
C ARG A 105 7.83 8.16 10.27
N LEU A 106 8.65 7.67 9.32
CA LEU A 106 9.37 8.57 8.40
C LEU A 106 8.38 9.44 7.61
N ILE A 107 7.34 8.84 7.03
CA ILE A 107 6.33 9.56 6.25
C ILE A 107 5.66 10.64 7.10
N ALA A 108 5.29 10.33 8.35
CA ALA A 108 4.70 11.30 9.27
C ALA A 108 5.65 12.48 9.60
N ALA A 109 6.96 12.26 9.55
CA ALA A 109 7.96 13.29 9.76
C ALA A 109 8.25 14.15 8.51
N VAL A 110 7.83 13.73 7.31
CA VAL A 110 8.11 14.44 6.04
C VAL A 110 7.67 15.90 6.05
N PRO A 111 6.45 16.28 6.50
CA PRO A 111 6.05 17.68 6.53
C PRO A 111 6.97 18.55 7.38
N GLY A 112 7.33 18.09 8.58
CA GLY A 112 8.26 18.79 9.47
C GLY A 112 9.68 18.87 8.89
N LEU A 113 10.13 17.81 8.20
CA LEU A 113 11.41 17.82 7.49
C LEU A 113 11.42 18.84 6.34
N ILE A 114 10.33 18.95 5.57
CA ILE A 114 10.19 19.94 4.50
C ILE A 114 10.25 21.36 5.06
N ASP A 115 9.53 21.63 6.14
CA ASP A 115 9.54 22.94 6.80
C ASP A 115 10.95 23.29 7.31
N TYR A 116 11.62 22.33 7.94
CA TYR A 116 13.02 22.47 8.36
C TYR A 116 13.95 22.82 7.19
N ILE A 117 13.82 22.13 6.05
CA ILE A 117 14.66 22.36 4.85
C ILE A 117 14.43 23.77 4.30
N LYS A 118 13.17 24.22 4.23
CA LYS A 118 12.82 25.55 3.72
C LYS A 118 13.36 26.68 4.62
N GLN A 119 13.29 26.51 5.94
CA GLN A 119 13.69 27.53 6.91
C GLN A 119 15.20 27.56 7.18
N SER A 120 15.88 26.42 7.02
CA SER A 120 17.33 26.32 7.24
C SER A 120 18.08 27.27 6.29
N PRO A 121 19.16 27.94 6.71
CA PRO A 121 19.95 28.81 5.82
C PRO A 121 20.57 28.04 4.64
N GLY A 122 21.04 26.81 4.88
CA GLY A 122 21.62 25.92 3.87
C GLY A 122 20.90 24.58 3.77
N ILE A 123 21.44 23.68 2.94
CA ILE A 123 21.00 22.28 2.88
C ILE A 123 21.79 21.49 3.93
N ASP A 124 21.07 20.90 4.88
CA ASP A 124 21.63 19.90 5.79
C ASP A 124 21.76 18.56 5.06
N LYS A 125 22.92 18.35 4.44
CA LYS A 125 23.18 17.17 3.62
C LYS A 125 23.11 15.89 4.44
N ASP A 126 23.63 15.90 5.66
CA ASP A 126 23.71 14.70 6.50
C ASP A 126 22.31 14.23 6.92
N LEU A 127 21.42 15.15 7.30
CA LEU A 127 20.03 14.83 7.63
C LEU A 127 19.27 14.26 6.45
N ILE A 128 19.33 14.95 5.30
CA ILE A 128 18.57 14.56 4.10
C ILE A 128 19.11 13.23 3.55
N LEU A 129 20.43 13.05 3.48
CA LEU A 129 21.03 11.81 3.01
C LEU A 129 20.84 10.66 4.00
N GLY A 130 20.72 10.94 5.31
CA GLY A 130 20.27 9.96 6.30
C GLY A 130 18.85 9.45 6.01
N CYS A 131 17.91 10.34 5.66
CA CYS A 131 16.56 9.94 5.27
C CYS A 131 16.58 9.11 3.98
N VAL A 132 17.43 9.49 3.01
CA VAL A 132 17.64 8.71 1.78
C VAL A 132 18.23 7.33 2.07
N ASP A 133 19.17 7.21 3.02
CA ASP A 133 19.72 5.91 3.45
C ASP A 133 18.62 5.03 4.04
N PHE A 134 17.80 5.58 4.95
CA PHE A 134 16.63 4.86 5.47
C PHE A 134 15.75 4.34 4.34
N ILE A 135 15.37 5.19 3.38
CA ILE A 135 14.46 4.77 2.30
C ILE A 135 15.10 3.67 1.44
N ARG A 136 16.35 3.84 1.01
CA ARG A 136 17.01 2.89 0.11
C ARG A 136 17.34 1.57 0.79
N SER A 137 17.73 1.62 2.05
CA SER A 137 18.27 0.46 2.75
C SER A 137 17.20 -0.28 3.54
N TYR A 138 16.27 0.43 4.17
CA TYR A 138 15.17 -0.15 4.94
C TYR A 138 13.92 -0.37 4.10
N ALA A 139 13.31 0.69 3.55
CA ALA A 139 12.07 0.54 2.81
C ALA A 139 12.25 -0.27 1.51
N ASP A 140 13.33 -0.02 0.76
CA ASP A 140 13.53 -0.68 -0.54
C ASP A 140 14.27 -2.03 -0.41
N LYS A 141 15.56 -2.01 -0.01
CA LYS A 141 16.40 -3.22 -0.01
C LYS A 141 16.06 -4.24 1.07
N TYR A 142 15.41 -3.83 2.17
CA TYR A 142 15.04 -4.73 3.25
C TYR A 142 13.57 -5.13 3.14
N HIS A 143 12.66 -4.18 2.97
CA HIS A 143 11.22 -4.44 2.92
C HIS A 143 10.72 -4.78 1.50
N HIS A 144 10.73 -3.85 0.52
CA HIS A 144 10.17 -4.12 -0.82
C HIS A 144 10.86 -5.28 -1.54
N MET A 145 12.15 -5.55 -1.27
CA MET A 145 12.82 -6.75 -1.81
C MET A 145 12.09 -8.04 -1.41
N LYS A 146 11.63 -8.17 -0.16
CA LYS A 146 10.85 -9.34 0.27
C LYS A 146 9.52 -9.43 -0.48
N GLU A 147 8.96 -8.32 -0.89
CA GLU A 147 7.73 -8.30 -1.67
C GLU A 147 7.99 -8.69 -3.13
N GLU A 148 8.86 -7.94 -3.80
CA GLU A 148 9.14 -8.04 -5.23
C GLU A 148 9.81 -9.39 -5.60
N ASP A 149 10.78 -9.84 -4.81
CA ASP A 149 11.60 -11.01 -5.13
C ASP A 149 11.05 -12.30 -4.52
N ILE A 150 10.26 -12.20 -3.45
CA ILE A 150 9.76 -13.36 -2.71
C ILE A 150 8.23 -13.41 -2.75
N LEU A 151 7.50 -12.51 -2.08
CA LEU A 151 6.04 -12.61 -1.91
C LEU A 151 5.29 -12.64 -3.25
N PHE A 152 5.59 -11.72 -4.16
CA PHE A 152 4.90 -11.60 -5.45
C PHE A 152 5.21 -12.76 -6.40
N SER A 153 6.18 -13.62 -6.08
CA SER A 153 6.40 -14.88 -6.82
C SER A 153 5.37 -15.96 -6.51
N TYR A 154 4.58 -15.80 -5.43
CA TYR A 154 3.53 -16.74 -5.01
C TYR A 154 2.14 -16.37 -5.55
N THR A 155 2.06 -15.40 -6.44
CA THR A 155 0.81 -14.97 -7.08
C THR A 155 1.02 -14.67 -8.56
N ASP A 156 -0.06 -14.47 -9.30
CA ASP A 156 0.01 -14.09 -10.71
C ASP A 156 0.50 -12.63 -10.84
N LYS A 157 1.68 -12.47 -11.44
CA LYS A 157 2.31 -11.15 -11.65
C LYS A 157 1.56 -10.30 -12.67
N ASP A 158 0.65 -10.90 -13.45
CA ASP A 158 -0.17 -10.17 -14.40
C ASP A 158 -1.39 -9.48 -13.79
N LEU A 159 -1.68 -9.71 -12.50
CA LEU A 159 -2.72 -9.00 -11.78
C LEU A 159 -2.44 -7.51 -11.70
N ASP A 160 -3.48 -6.70 -11.96
CA ASP A 160 -3.36 -5.24 -12.01
C ASP A 160 -2.84 -4.66 -10.68
N ILE A 161 -3.24 -5.24 -9.54
CA ILE A 161 -2.76 -4.79 -8.23
C ILE A 161 -1.24 -4.99 -8.08
N ILE A 162 -0.69 -6.10 -8.57
CA ILE A 162 0.75 -6.39 -8.51
C ILE A 162 1.52 -5.44 -9.44
N LYS A 163 1.00 -5.19 -10.65
CA LYS A 163 1.56 -4.20 -11.58
C LYS A 163 1.59 -2.79 -10.97
N VAL A 164 0.53 -2.40 -10.26
CA VAL A 164 0.50 -1.12 -9.55
C VAL A 164 1.54 -1.07 -8.43
N MET A 165 1.74 -2.14 -7.65
CA MET A 165 2.76 -2.14 -6.59
C MET A 165 4.17 -1.93 -7.18
N TYR A 166 4.52 -2.63 -8.26
CA TYR A 166 5.81 -2.45 -8.94
C TYR A 166 6.00 -1.02 -9.48
N GLU A 167 4.98 -0.42 -10.10
CA GLU A 167 5.07 0.96 -10.59
C GLU A 167 5.12 1.99 -9.45
N ASP A 168 4.44 1.76 -8.33
CA ASP A 168 4.56 2.57 -7.11
C ASP A 168 6.02 2.49 -6.59
N HIS A 169 6.60 1.29 -6.42
CA HIS A 169 8.00 1.14 -5.99
C HIS A 169 8.99 1.86 -6.89
N LYS A 170 8.85 1.68 -8.21
CA LYS A 170 9.69 2.34 -9.23
C LYS A 170 9.54 3.87 -9.18
N THR A 171 8.32 4.38 -9.01
CA THR A 171 8.06 5.82 -8.86
C THR A 171 8.70 6.36 -7.59
N GLY A 172 8.56 5.65 -6.46
CA GLY A 172 9.20 5.98 -5.19
C GLY A 172 10.73 6.07 -5.33
N ARG A 173 11.37 5.10 -5.97
CA ARG A 173 12.82 5.12 -6.27
C ARG A 173 13.23 6.34 -7.10
N SER A 174 12.38 6.80 -8.02
CA SER A 174 12.61 8.00 -8.83
C SER A 174 12.57 9.29 -8.00
N TYR A 175 11.61 9.43 -7.08
CA TYR A 175 11.57 10.55 -6.14
C TYR A 175 12.83 10.60 -5.27
N VAL A 176 13.26 9.47 -4.73
CA VAL A 176 14.48 9.38 -3.91
C VAL A 176 15.73 9.77 -4.72
N LYS A 177 15.81 9.37 -5.99
CA LYS A 177 16.88 9.82 -6.89
C LYS A 177 16.86 11.35 -7.04
N ASN A 178 15.70 11.95 -7.25
CA ASN A 178 15.57 13.40 -7.41
C ASN A 178 15.89 14.18 -6.12
N VAL A 179 15.59 13.62 -4.94
CA VAL A 179 16.04 14.18 -3.66
C VAL A 179 17.57 14.25 -3.61
N VAL A 180 18.25 13.17 -3.96
CA VAL A 180 19.73 13.13 -4.00
C VAL A 180 20.29 14.14 -5.01
N ASP A 181 19.66 14.26 -6.17
CA ASP A 181 20.09 15.23 -7.19
C ASP A 181 19.88 16.67 -6.70
N GLY A 182 18.76 16.97 -6.04
CA GLY A 182 18.52 18.28 -5.40
C GLY A 182 19.55 18.62 -4.32
N VAL A 183 20.00 17.64 -3.53
CA VAL A 183 21.08 17.83 -2.53
C VAL A 183 22.41 18.22 -3.20
N LYS A 184 22.73 17.66 -4.37
CA LYS A 184 23.93 18.00 -5.14
C LYS A 184 23.83 19.41 -5.73
N GLU A 185 22.66 19.76 -6.22
CA GLU A 185 22.38 21.02 -6.92
C GLU A 185 22.20 22.21 -5.97
N GLY A 186 21.98 21.99 -4.67
CA GLY A 186 21.63 23.08 -3.77
C GLY A 186 20.14 23.44 -3.80
N ASP A 187 19.30 22.61 -4.43
CA ASP A 187 17.91 22.90 -4.73
C ASP A 187 16.95 22.37 -3.64
N LYS A 188 16.62 23.24 -2.68
CA LYS A 188 15.68 22.95 -1.60
C LYS A 188 14.26 22.68 -2.09
N GLU A 189 13.83 23.33 -3.16
CA GLU A 189 12.47 23.17 -3.68
C GLU A 189 12.31 21.78 -4.30
N LYS A 190 13.29 21.34 -5.09
CA LYS A 190 13.33 20.00 -5.65
C LYS A 190 13.37 18.93 -4.57
N ILE A 191 14.15 19.12 -3.50
CA ILE A 191 14.18 18.19 -2.37
C ILE A 191 12.79 18.11 -1.71
N ALA A 192 12.23 19.26 -1.33
CA ALA A 192 10.94 19.32 -0.65
C ALA A 192 9.83 18.67 -1.48
N LYS A 193 9.73 19.03 -2.77
CA LYS A 193 8.73 18.49 -3.69
C LYS A 193 8.81 16.96 -3.81
N ASN A 194 10.02 16.39 -3.91
CA ASN A 194 10.16 14.95 -4.10
C ASN A 194 9.99 14.17 -2.78
N LEU A 195 10.34 14.76 -1.62
CA LEU A 195 10.01 14.16 -0.32
C LEU A 195 8.50 14.13 -0.09
N ASP A 196 7.80 15.22 -0.41
CA ASP A 196 6.34 15.33 -0.29
C ASP A 196 5.65 14.27 -1.16
N ALA A 197 6.01 14.22 -2.45
CA ALA A 197 5.47 13.25 -3.39
C ALA A 197 5.79 11.79 -3.00
N TYR A 198 6.96 11.54 -2.42
CA TYR A 198 7.30 10.21 -1.87
C TYR A 198 6.39 9.86 -0.68
N GLY A 199 6.19 10.79 0.26
CA GLY A 199 5.33 10.59 1.42
C GLY A 199 3.88 10.30 1.05
N GLU A 200 3.32 11.08 0.10
CA GLU A 200 1.97 10.86 -0.42
C GLU A 200 1.82 9.49 -1.10
N LEU A 201 2.76 9.15 -1.99
CA LEU A 201 2.77 7.87 -2.70
C LEU A 201 2.82 6.70 -1.71
N LEU A 202 3.77 6.71 -0.77
CA LEU A 202 3.96 5.61 0.17
C LEU A 202 2.81 5.49 1.17
N THR A 203 2.17 6.60 1.56
CA THR A 203 0.96 6.55 2.39
C THR A 203 -0.14 5.74 1.72
N GLN A 204 -0.36 5.97 0.42
CA GLN A 204 -1.37 5.26 -0.35
C GLN A 204 -0.94 3.83 -0.66
N HIS A 205 0.34 3.63 -0.98
CA HIS A 205 0.93 2.32 -1.24
C HIS A 205 0.75 1.36 -0.06
N ILE A 206 1.23 1.75 1.12
CA ILE A 206 1.13 0.92 2.34
C ILE A 206 -0.33 0.62 2.70
N LYS A 207 -1.25 1.57 2.46
CA LYS A 207 -2.68 1.32 2.66
C LYS A 207 -3.20 0.22 1.73
N LYS A 208 -2.79 0.19 0.46
CA LYS A 208 -3.15 -0.88 -0.49
C LYS A 208 -2.56 -2.22 -0.06
N GLU A 209 -1.43 -2.23 0.64
CA GLU A 209 -0.85 -3.45 1.15
C GLU A 209 -1.58 -3.95 2.39
N ASP A 210 -1.58 -3.13 3.44
CA ASP A 210 -2.10 -3.46 4.76
C ASP A 210 -3.61 -3.71 4.78
N GLU A 211 -4.40 -3.10 3.90
CA GLU A 211 -5.87 -3.23 3.95
C GLU A 211 -6.44 -4.13 2.87
N ILE A 212 -5.66 -4.42 1.82
CA ILE A 212 -6.19 -4.99 0.57
C ILE A 212 -5.32 -6.17 0.11
N LEU A 213 -4.07 -5.92 -0.31
CA LEU A 213 -3.21 -6.94 -0.93
C LEU A 213 -2.80 -8.03 0.06
N TYR A 214 -2.29 -7.65 1.23
CA TYR A 214 -1.83 -8.61 2.23
C TYR A 214 -2.96 -9.49 2.78
N PRO A 215 -4.13 -8.96 3.20
CA PRO A 215 -5.26 -9.80 3.59
C PRO A 215 -5.70 -10.77 2.49
N TRP A 216 -5.70 -10.30 1.23
CA TRP A 216 -6.08 -11.14 0.11
C TRP A 216 -5.07 -12.27 -0.13
N LEU A 217 -3.77 -11.96 -0.23
CA LEU A 217 -2.72 -12.95 -0.40
C LEU A 217 -2.69 -13.96 0.75
N ASP A 218 -2.71 -13.49 1.99
CA ASP A 218 -2.54 -14.35 3.17
C ASP A 218 -3.65 -15.40 3.31
N ARG A 219 -4.88 -15.07 2.88
CA ARG A 219 -6.01 -16.02 2.84
C ARG A 219 -5.83 -17.13 1.80
N THR A 220 -5.00 -16.92 0.78
CA THR A 220 -4.75 -17.92 -0.27
C THR A 220 -3.63 -18.89 0.10
N PHE A 221 -2.83 -18.57 1.12
CA PHE A 221 -1.69 -19.39 1.51
C PHE A 221 -2.09 -20.57 2.40
N ASP A 222 -1.61 -21.76 2.05
CA ASP A 222 -1.68 -22.92 2.92
C ASP A 222 -0.52 -22.94 3.93
N THR A 223 -0.58 -23.83 4.92
CA THR A 223 0.45 -23.94 5.99
C THR A 223 1.86 -24.15 5.42
N LYS A 224 1.97 -24.85 4.29
CA LYS A 224 3.26 -25.11 3.64
C LYS A 224 3.83 -23.81 3.08
N THR A 225 3.02 -23.06 2.33
CA THR A 225 3.37 -21.77 1.73
C THR A 225 3.77 -20.76 2.81
N VAL A 226 3.01 -20.68 3.90
CA VAL A 226 3.34 -19.84 5.06
C VAL A 226 4.71 -20.21 5.64
N GLY A 227 5.01 -21.49 5.81
CA GLY A 227 6.30 -21.97 6.31
C GLY A 227 7.47 -21.64 5.37
N GLU A 228 7.27 -21.78 4.06
CA GLU A 228 8.26 -21.43 3.04
C GLU A 228 8.56 -19.93 3.01
N LEU A 229 7.51 -19.09 2.99
CA LEU A 229 7.63 -17.63 3.04
C LEU A 229 8.35 -17.17 4.31
N TYR A 230 7.96 -17.72 5.47
CA TYR A 230 8.60 -17.41 6.74
C TYR A 230 10.11 -17.72 6.70
N LYS A 231 10.49 -18.88 6.15
CA LYS A 231 11.91 -19.23 6.01
C LYS A 231 12.62 -18.26 5.06
N LYS A 232 12.07 -18.01 3.86
CA LYS A 232 12.69 -17.15 2.85
C LYS A 232 12.87 -15.71 3.33
N PHE A 233 11.90 -15.15 4.05
CA PHE A 233 12.03 -13.81 4.64
C PHE A 233 13.13 -13.75 5.69
N ASN A 234 13.23 -14.75 6.57
CA ASN A 234 14.30 -14.79 7.57
C ASN A 234 15.68 -14.99 6.93
N ASP A 235 15.79 -15.81 5.87
CA ASP A 235 17.04 -15.96 5.12
C ASP A 235 17.43 -14.64 4.43
N ALA A 236 16.45 -13.91 3.87
CA ALA A 236 16.65 -12.62 3.24
C ALA A 236 17.14 -11.57 4.24
N ASP A 237 16.49 -11.47 5.41
CA ASP A 237 16.92 -10.60 6.51
C ASP A 237 18.36 -10.94 6.95
N ALA A 238 18.67 -12.23 7.12
CA ALA A 238 20.00 -12.69 7.51
C ALA A 238 21.08 -12.37 6.48
N SER A 239 20.74 -12.34 5.19
CA SER A 239 21.68 -12.03 4.10
C SER A 239 22.16 -10.58 4.09
N ILE A 240 21.35 -9.66 4.63
CA ILE A 240 21.71 -8.24 4.75
C ILE A 240 22.69 -8.05 5.92
N GLY A 241 22.50 -8.81 7.00
CA GLY A 241 23.35 -8.82 8.18
C GLY A 241 23.21 -7.59 9.08
N GLY A 242 23.67 -7.73 10.32
CA GLY A 242 23.54 -6.70 11.35
C GLY A 242 22.12 -6.51 11.88
N ASP A 243 21.96 -5.59 12.85
CA ASP A 243 20.66 -5.20 13.39
C ASP A 243 20.07 -4.04 12.57
N VAL A 244 19.46 -4.39 11.44
CA VAL A 244 18.84 -3.41 10.52
C VAL A 244 17.68 -2.69 11.22
N GLN A 245 16.84 -3.41 11.95
CA GLN A 245 15.67 -2.85 12.64
C GLN A 245 16.10 -1.81 13.69
N GLY A 246 17.01 -2.20 14.60
CA GLY A 246 17.49 -1.30 15.66
C GLY A 246 18.26 -0.09 15.13
N LYS A 247 19.08 -0.27 14.06
CA LYS A 247 19.77 0.84 13.39
C LYS A 247 18.77 1.92 12.95
N TYR A 248 17.73 1.52 12.23
CA TYR A 248 16.79 2.48 11.63
C TYR A 248 15.73 2.98 12.61
N GLU A 249 15.39 2.21 13.63
CA GLU A 249 14.59 2.70 14.76
C GLU A 249 15.30 3.87 15.47
N ALA A 250 16.59 3.70 15.80
CA ALA A 250 17.39 4.76 16.41
C ALA A 250 17.53 6.00 15.49
N PHE A 251 17.64 5.78 14.18
CA PHE A 251 17.64 6.88 13.20
C PHE A 251 16.33 7.67 13.23
N ILE A 252 15.18 6.99 13.19
CA ILE A 252 13.85 7.64 13.20
C ILE A 252 13.64 8.40 14.51
N GLU A 253 13.98 7.82 15.67
CA GLU A 253 13.89 8.54 16.93
C GLU A 253 14.77 9.80 16.97
N GLY A 254 15.97 9.72 16.39
CA GLY A 254 16.87 10.87 16.26
C GLY A 254 16.30 11.96 15.36
N LEU A 255 15.70 11.56 14.23
CA LEU A 255 15.02 12.47 13.30
C LEU A 255 13.86 13.19 13.99
N GLU A 256 12.96 12.45 14.64
CA GLU A 256 11.79 13.00 15.33
C GLU A 256 12.18 14.00 16.42
N LYS A 257 13.18 13.65 17.25
CA LYS A 257 13.73 14.56 18.28
C LYS A 257 14.32 15.83 17.67
N ARG A 258 15.02 15.70 16.55
CA ARG A 258 15.64 16.84 15.87
C ARG A 258 14.60 17.81 15.30
N LEU A 259 13.53 17.29 14.70
CA LEU A 259 12.47 18.09 14.12
C LEU A 259 11.58 18.76 15.18
N SER A 260 11.31 18.10 16.31
CA SER A 260 10.53 18.69 17.39
C SER A 260 11.21 19.87 18.07
N VAL A 261 12.55 19.86 18.18
CA VAL A 261 13.34 20.98 18.71
C VAL A 261 13.44 22.15 17.72
N SER A 262 13.38 21.87 16.42
CA SER A 262 13.56 22.90 15.38
C SER A 262 12.28 23.70 15.07
N LEU A 263 11.12 23.22 15.51
CA LEU A 263 9.80 23.85 15.32
C LEU A 263 9.31 24.61 16.58
N ALA A 264 10.08 24.60 17.66
CA ALA A 264 9.83 25.32 18.91
C ALA A 264 10.65 26.61 18.97
#